data_AF-A0A7K0M1M2-F1
#
_entry.id   AF-A0A7K0M1M2-F1
#
_cell.length_a   1.000
_cell.length_b   1.000
_cell.length_c   1.000
_cell.angle_alpha   90.00
_cell.angle_beta   90.00
_cell.angle_gamma   90.00
#
_symmetry.space_group_name_H-M   'P 1'
#
loop_
_entity.id
_entity.type
_entity.pdbx_description
1 polymer ?
#
loop_
_entity_poly.entity_id
_entity_poly.type
_entity_poly.pdbx_seq_one_letter_code
_entity_poly.pdbx_strand_id
1 'polypeptide(L)'
;QIKVDFMCRDSILAAPLVLDLALFLDLAHRAGQSGVQEWLSFYWKAPQAKGGVKPEHDIFIQQTKLKNTLREWMGEPAVTHSEAG
;
A
#
# COMPACT_ATOMS: atom_id res chain seq x y z
N GLN A 1 -3.12 -30.25 2.91
CA GLN A 1 -2.22 -29.47 3.79
C GLN A 1 -1.20 -28.78 2.91
N ILE A 2 -1.00 -27.46 3.06
CA ILE A 2 0.05 -26.71 2.37
C ILE A 2 1.13 -26.39 3.41
N LYS A 3 2.41 -26.67 3.09
CA LYS A 3 3.57 -26.29 3.91
C LYS A 3 4.45 -25.36 3.08
N VAL A 4 4.87 -24.26 3.67
CA VAL A 4 5.70 -23.25 3.02
C VAL A 4 6.91 -23.00 3.91
N ASP A 5 8.10 -23.05 3.31
CA ASP A 5 9.35 -22.62 3.93
C ASP A 5 9.88 -21.42 3.16
N PHE A 6 10.10 -20.32 3.86
CA PHE A 6 10.49 -19.05 3.28
C PHE A 6 11.79 -18.58 3.90
N MET A 7 12.91 -18.93 3.24
CA MET A 7 14.25 -18.54 3.67
C MET A 7 14.50 -17.08 3.30
N CYS A 8 14.57 -16.21 4.29
CA CYS A 8 14.72 -14.78 4.08
C CYS A 8 15.75 -14.14 4.98
N ARG A 9 16.26 -13.00 4.52
CA ARG A 9 17.05 -12.07 5.33
C ARG A 9 16.21 -10.82 5.54
N ASP A 10 15.79 -10.59 6.76
CA ASP A 10 14.86 -9.52 7.12
C ASP A 10 15.32 -8.15 6.61
N SER A 11 16.60 -7.82 6.78
CA SER A 11 17.14 -6.54 6.30
C SER A 11 17.10 -6.39 4.78
N ILE A 12 17.29 -7.48 4.02
CA ILE A 12 17.23 -7.44 2.55
C ILE A 12 15.78 -7.23 2.09
N LEU A 13 14.81 -7.83 2.78
CA LEU A 13 13.40 -7.61 2.49
C LEU A 13 12.92 -6.23 2.94
N ALA A 14 13.41 -5.72 4.07
CA ALA A 14 12.95 -4.46 4.66
C ALA A 14 13.52 -3.22 3.94
N ALA A 15 14.77 -3.26 3.48
CA ALA A 15 15.42 -2.12 2.83
C ALA A 15 14.61 -1.52 1.65
N PRO A 16 14.14 -2.30 0.66
CA PRO A 16 13.32 -1.75 -0.42
C PRO A 16 11.97 -1.22 0.06
N LEU A 17 11.33 -1.88 1.04
CA LEU A 17 10.05 -1.41 1.61
C LEU A 17 10.19 -0.05 2.27
N VAL A 18 11.28 0.18 3.01
CA VAL A 18 11.55 1.47 3.66
C VAL A 18 11.88 2.55 2.63
N LEU A 19 12.61 2.22 1.56
CA LEU A 19 12.90 3.15 0.48
C LEU A 19 11.61 3.59 -0.23
N ASP A 20 10.73 2.65 -0.58
CA ASP A 20 9.43 2.94 -1.18
C ASP A 20 8.59 3.85 -0.28
N LEU A 21 8.52 3.53 1.02
CA LEU A 21 7.81 4.34 2.00
C LEU A 21 8.35 5.78 2.07
N ALA A 22 9.67 5.95 2.08
CA ALA A 22 10.28 7.28 2.10
C ALA A 22 9.89 8.11 0.86
N LEU A 23 9.94 7.48 -0.33
CA LEU A 23 9.54 8.11 -1.58
C LEU A 23 8.05 8.47 -1.60
N PHE A 24 7.19 7.56 -1.15
CA PHE A 24 5.75 7.79 -1.15
C PHE A 24 5.30 8.80 -0.09
N LEU A 25 5.98 8.89 1.06
CA LEU A 25 5.71 9.93 2.05
C LEU A 25 6.08 11.32 1.52
N ASP A 26 7.20 11.45 0.81
CA ASP A 26 7.56 12.70 0.13
C ASP A 26 6.53 13.06 -0.96
N LEU A 27 6.10 12.08 -1.76
CA LEU A 27 5.03 12.28 -2.75
C LEU A 27 3.72 12.73 -2.09
N ALA A 28 3.31 12.08 -1.01
CA ALA A 28 2.10 12.43 -0.26
C ALA A 28 2.16 13.88 0.23
N HIS A 29 3.32 14.29 0.75
CA HIS A 29 3.54 15.66 1.21
C HIS A 29 3.41 16.67 0.06
N ARG A 30 4.03 16.38 -1.10
CA ARG A 30 3.91 17.23 -2.29
C ARG A 30 2.50 17.28 -2.87
N ALA A 31 1.74 16.19 -2.74
CA ALA A 31 0.34 16.10 -3.13
C ALA A 31 -0.61 16.75 -2.09
N GLY A 32 -0.08 17.38 -1.04
CA GLY A 32 -0.88 18.06 0.00
C GLY A 32 -1.64 17.11 0.92
N GLN A 33 -1.30 15.82 0.93
CA GLN A 33 -1.92 14.83 1.80
C GLN A 33 -1.41 14.95 3.24
N SER A 34 -2.31 14.74 4.20
CA SER A 34 -1.98 14.79 5.63
C SER A 34 -2.82 13.80 6.43
N GLY A 35 -2.39 13.50 7.66
CA GLY A 35 -3.04 12.53 8.53
C GLY A 35 -2.81 11.08 8.06
N VAL A 36 -3.74 10.18 8.43
CA VAL A 36 -3.63 8.74 8.15
C VAL A 36 -3.68 8.47 6.65
N GLN A 37 -2.59 7.93 6.11
CA GLN A 37 -2.44 7.57 4.70
C GLN A 37 -2.84 6.11 4.47
N GLU A 38 -4.14 5.83 4.32
CA GLU A 38 -4.65 4.45 4.19
C GLU A 38 -4.13 3.71 2.95
N TRP A 39 -3.82 4.44 1.88
CA TRP A 39 -3.28 3.88 0.64
C TRP A 39 -1.87 3.29 0.79
N LEU A 40 -1.13 3.67 1.86
CA LEU A 40 0.16 3.07 2.22
C LEU A 40 0.04 1.78 3.05
N SER A 41 -1.18 1.31 3.35
CA SER A 41 -1.44 0.11 4.15
C SER A 41 -0.72 -1.14 3.63
N PHE A 42 -0.46 -1.23 2.33
CA PHE A 42 0.30 -2.30 1.68
C PHE A 42 1.69 -2.56 2.31
N TYR A 43 2.33 -1.51 2.84
CA TYR A 43 3.68 -1.59 3.42
C TYR A 43 3.69 -1.86 4.94
N TRP A 44 2.53 -1.90 5.58
CA TRP A 44 2.43 -2.00 7.04
C TRP A 44 1.81 -3.32 7.49
N LYS A 45 2.44 -3.96 8.48
CA LYS A 45 1.88 -5.15 9.13
C LYS A 45 0.57 -4.86 9.88
N ALA A 46 0.47 -3.68 10.49
CA ALA A 46 -0.68 -3.22 11.25
C ALA A 46 -1.06 -1.80 10.78
N PRO A 47 -1.81 -1.68 9.66
CA PRO A 47 -2.17 -0.39 9.11
C PRO A 47 -3.17 0.34 10.03
N GLN A 48 -3.07 1.67 10.03
CA GLN A 48 -4.06 2.52 10.68
C GLN A 48 -5.20 2.83 9.70
N ALA A 49 -6.42 2.95 10.23
CA ALA A 49 -7.61 3.33 9.46
C ALA A 49 -8.24 4.59 10.07
N LYS A 50 -8.80 5.44 9.21
CA LYS A 50 -9.49 6.66 9.61
C LYS A 50 -10.92 6.34 10.05
N GLY A 51 -11.44 7.09 11.03
CA GLY A 51 -12.87 7.09 11.34
C GLY A 51 -13.42 5.81 11.98
N GLY A 52 -12.59 5.03 12.69
CA GLY A 52 -13.04 3.85 13.43
C GLY A 52 -13.39 2.64 12.56
N VAL A 53 -13.10 2.70 11.27
CA VAL A 53 -13.23 1.57 10.33
C VAL A 53 -12.16 0.52 10.66
N LYS A 54 -12.46 -0.76 10.42
CA LYS A 54 -11.45 -1.82 10.57
C LYS A 54 -10.36 -1.67 9.50
N PRO A 55 -9.08 -1.79 9.87
CA PRO A 55 -7.99 -1.80 8.90
C PRO A 55 -8.12 -2.98 7.93
N GLU A 56 -7.86 -2.72 6.65
CA GLU A 56 -7.78 -3.76 5.63
C GLU A 56 -6.46 -4.51 5.76
N HIS A 57 -6.49 -5.84 5.63
CA HIS A 57 -5.31 -6.71 5.71
C HIS A 57 -5.14 -7.62 4.48
N ASP A 58 -6.08 -7.59 3.53
CA ASP A 58 -5.92 -8.24 2.24
C ASP A 58 -4.93 -7.46 1.38
N ILE A 59 -3.78 -8.08 1.10
CA ILE A 59 -2.66 -7.49 0.36
C ILE A 59 -3.05 -7.06 -1.07
N PHE A 60 -4.02 -7.74 -1.71
CA PHE A 60 -4.47 -7.40 -3.07
C PHE A 60 -5.38 -6.18 -3.06
N ILE A 61 -6.24 -6.06 -2.05
CA ILE A 61 -7.08 -4.88 -1.85
C ILE A 61 -6.20 -3.68 -1.50
N GLN A 62 -5.22 -3.85 -0.61
CA GLN A 62 -4.25 -2.80 -0.27
C GLN A 62 -3.43 -2.35 -1.50
N GLN A 63 -2.99 -3.29 -2.34
CA GLN A 63 -2.30 -2.96 -3.59
C GLN A 63 -3.20 -2.20 -4.57
N THR A 64 -4.47 -2.58 -4.66
CA THR A 64 -5.46 -1.89 -5.49
C THR A 64 -5.69 -0.46 -4.98
N LYS A 65 -5.79 -0.26 -3.66
CA LYS A 65 -5.88 1.07 -3.04
C LYS A 65 -4.66 1.93 -3.39
N LEU A 66 -3.45 1.40 -3.23
CA LEU A 66 -2.20 2.08 -3.61
C LEU A 66 -2.23 2.54 -5.08
N LYS A 67 -2.55 1.62 -6.01
CA LYS A 67 -2.61 1.95 -7.44
C LYS A 67 -3.69 2.98 -7.75
N ASN A 68 -4.89 2.82 -7.21
CA ASN A 68 -6.01 3.71 -7.50
C ASN A 68 -5.79 5.13 -6.97
N THR A 69 -5.15 5.29 -5.82
CA THR A 69 -4.76 6.62 -5.32
C THR A 69 -3.77 7.31 -6.26
N LEU A 70 -2.76 6.59 -6.76
CA LEU A 70 -1.80 7.15 -7.72
C LEU A 70 -2.46 7.49 -9.07
N ARG A 71 -3.33 6.61 -9.58
CA ARG A 71 -4.09 6.84 -10.82
C ARG A 71 -4.99 8.06 -10.71
N GLU A 72 -5.70 8.20 -9.58
CA GLU A 72 -6.53 9.36 -9.30
C GLU A 72 -5.72 10.66 -9.35
N TRP A 73 -4.53 10.68 -8.73
CA TRP A 73 -3.64 11.86 -8.79
C TRP A 73 -3.11 12.15 -10.20
N MET A 74 -3.00 11.13 -11.05
CA MET A 74 -2.63 11.27 -12.46
C MET A 74 -3.81 11.59 -13.39
N GLY A 75 -5.04 11.66 -12.86
CA GLY A 75 -6.25 11.86 -13.67
C GLY A 75 -6.66 10.63 -14.49
N GLU A 76 -6.17 9.45 -14.14
CA GLU A 76 -6.52 8.18 -14.76
C GLU A 76 -7.75 7.52 -14.08
N PRO A 77 -8.54 6.72 -14.82
CA PRO A 77 -9.64 5.96 -14.23
C PRO A 77 -9.14 4.95 -13.19
N ALA A 78 -9.97 4.58 -12.21
CA ALA A 78 -9.61 3.56 -11.23
C ALA A 78 -9.52 2.17 -11.88
N VAL A 79 -8.56 1.35 -11.43
CA VAL A 79 -8.55 -0.08 -11.76
C VAL A 79 -9.74 -0.71 -11.05
N THR A 80 -10.62 -1.32 -11.84
CA THR A 80 -11.69 -2.18 -11.34
C THR A 80 -11.36 -3.63 -11.68
N HIS A 81 -11.94 -4.58 -10.94
CA HIS A 81 -11.65 -6.01 -11.07
C HIS A 81 -11.82 -6.60 -12.49
N SER A 82 -12.42 -5.85 -13.43
CA SER A 82 -12.57 -6.23 -14.83
C SER A 82 -11.29 -6.10 -15.68
N GLU A 83 -10.28 -5.32 -15.24
CA GLU A 83 -9.01 -5.12 -15.98
C GLU A 83 -7.85 -5.98 -15.46
N ALA A 84 -8.09 -6.79 -14.43
CA ALA A 84 -7.14 -7.78 -13.93
C ALA A 84 -7.46 -9.15 -14.55
N GLY A 85 -7.23 -9.28 -15.85
CA GLY A 85 -7.38 -10.52 -16.62
C GLY A 85 -6.39 -10.56 -17.76
#